data_AF-A0A1T5CWQ6-F1
#
_entry.id   AF-A0A1T5CWQ6-F1
#
_cell.length_a   1.000
_cell.length_b   1.000
_cell.length_c   1.000
_cell.angle_alpha   90.00
_cell.angle_beta   90.00
_cell.angle_gamma   90.00
#
_symmetry.space_group_name_H-M   'P 1'
#
loop_
_entity.id
_entity.type
_entity.pdbx_description
1 polymer ?
#
loop_
_entity_poly.entity_id
_entity_poly.type
_entity_poly.pdbx_seq_one_letter_code
_entity_poly.pdbx_strand_id
1 'polypeptide(L)'
;MKFIDRILNKIVSYRINHLIFPKELADKMPIYCSWHVDWTGIEKGSIEIDSDNIYKGMLQIGHDRIAKGLIGSKKSKINLEHNGKLIFKGPADLSQGISIYCHDNATLTIGRGIYTNGYCTIYSRKKVTIGNDNMWGWNVLLMDSDGHPIFDTDNKIINEPREINIGNNVWLASDSSIMKGVSIPDGCIVGKGSTVTGIYSEKNAILAGCPAKIIKRNITWNRGDYKI
;
A
#
# COMPACT_ATOMS: atom_id res chain seq x y z
N MET A 1 3.37 -24.22 -2.43
CA MET A 1 3.20 -23.59 -3.76
C MET A 1 3.42 -24.68 -4.79
N LYS A 2 2.51 -24.86 -5.75
CA LYS A 2 2.67 -25.92 -6.75
C LYS A 2 3.82 -25.54 -7.69
N PHE A 3 4.48 -26.53 -8.29
CA PHE A 3 5.61 -26.29 -9.21
C PHE A 3 5.24 -25.33 -10.36
N ILE A 4 4.01 -25.45 -10.87
CA ILE A 4 3.45 -24.60 -11.93
C ILE A 4 3.38 -23.13 -11.48
N ASP A 5 2.89 -22.85 -10.27
CA ASP A 5 2.80 -21.47 -9.74
C ASP A 5 4.19 -20.79 -9.74
N ARG A 6 5.24 -21.55 -9.38
CA ARG A 6 6.62 -21.03 -9.36
C ARG A 6 7.10 -20.63 -10.75
N ILE A 7 6.72 -21.39 -11.78
CA ILE A 7 7.08 -21.10 -13.17
C ILE A 7 6.32 -19.86 -13.64
N LEU A 8 5.00 -19.84 -13.45
CA LEU A 8 4.15 -18.73 -13.87
C LEU A 8 4.56 -17.40 -13.20
N ASN A 9 4.87 -17.43 -11.90
CA ASN A 9 5.37 -16.25 -11.18
C ASN A 9 6.63 -15.68 -11.82
N LYS A 10 7.57 -16.54 -12.25
CA LYS A 10 8.80 -16.10 -12.92
C LYS A 10 8.52 -15.47 -14.29
N ILE A 11 7.64 -16.08 -15.08
CA ILE A 11 7.28 -15.60 -16.42
C ILE A 11 6.59 -14.22 -16.32
N VAL A 12 5.59 -14.10 -15.45
CA VAL A 12 4.87 -12.84 -15.26
C VAL A 12 5.79 -11.77 -14.69
N SER A 13 6.61 -12.10 -13.69
CA SER A 13 7.60 -11.15 -13.14
C SER A 13 8.55 -10.65 -14.23
N TYR A 14 9.08 -11.54 -15.08
CA TYR A 14 9.96 -11.13 -16.19
C TYR A 14 9.26 -10.14 -17.12
N ARG A 15 8.04 -10.47 -17.56
CA ARG A 15 7.25 -9.60 -18.44
C ARG A 15 6.97 -8.23 -17.80
N ILE A 16 6.56 -8.20 -16.53
CA ILE A 16 6.19 -6.95 -15.84
C ILE A 16 7.41 -6.03 -15.67
N ASN A 17 8.57 -6.56 -15.25
CA ASN A 17 9.77 -5.74 -15.14
C ASN A 17 10.17 -5.10 -16.48
N HIS A 18 10.10 -5.87 -17.59
CA HIS A 18 10.45 -5.37 -18.92
C HIS A 18 9.40 -4.45 -19.56
N LEU A 19 8.16 -4.50 -19.07
CA LEU A 19 7.10 -3.57 -19.48
C LEU A 19 7.27 -2.19 -18.82
N ILE A 20 7.67 -2.19 -17.54
CA ILE A 20 7.72 -0.99 -16.69
C ILE A 20 9.06 -0.27 -16.79
N PHE A 21 10.16 -1.01 -16.73
CA PHE A 21 11.47 -0.43 -16.47
C PHE A 21 12.33 -0.35 -17.75
N PRO A 22 13.28 0.59 -17.81
CA PRO A 22 14.40 0.51 -18.75
C PRO A 22 15.14 -0.82 -18.59
N LYS A 23 15.74 -1.33 -19.68
CA LYS A 23 16.37 -2.65 -19.72
C LYS A 23 17.36 -2.89 -18.56
N GLU A 24 18.24 -1.93 -18.28
CA GLU A 24 19.24 -2.03 -17.21
C GLU A 24 18.62 -2.29 -15.82
N LEU A 25 17.47 -1.67 -15.54
CA LEU A 25 16.73 -1.87 -14.30
C LEU A 25 15.87 -3.14 -14.37
N ALA A 26 15.25 -3.42 -15.51
CA ALA A 26 14.42 -4.61 -15.71
C ALA A 26 15.23 -5.92 -15.52
N ASP A 27 16.47 -5.96 -16.01
CA ASP A 27 17.37 -7.11 -15.90
C ASP A 27 17.75 -7.44 -14.44
N LYS A 28 17.70 -6.45 -13.53
CA LYS A 28 17.86 -6.68 -12.08
C LYS A 28 16.67 -7.41 -11.48
N MET A 29 15.54 -7.48 -12.18
CA MET A 29 14.29 -8.14 -11.77
C MET A 29 13.79 -7.69 -10.38
N PRO A 30 13.64 -6.37 -10.11
CA PRO A 30 13.24 -5.89 -8.79
C PRO A 30 11.83 -6.34 -8.38
N ILE A 31 10.88 -6.45 -9.31
CA ILE A 31 9.53 -6.95 -9.01
C ILE A 31 9.52 -8.47 -9.11
N TYR A 32 9.14 -9.14 -8.03
CA TYR A 32 8.74 -10.55 -8.06
C TYR A 32 7.28 -10.66 -7.63
N CYS A 33 6.40 -10.94 -8.59
CA CYS A 33 4.96 -10.96 -8.38
C CYS A 33 4.35 -12.34 -8.58
N SER A 34 3.21 -12.55 -7.93
CA SER A 34 2.34 -13.70 -8.18
C SER A 34 1.68 -13.59 -9.56
N TRP A 35 1.51 -14.72 -10.25
CA TRP A 35 0.78 -14.77 -11.54
C TRP A 35 -0.73 -14.45 -11.40
N HIS A 36 -1.22 -14.34 -10.16
CA HIS A 36 -2.59 -13.91 -9.84
C HIS A 36 -2.73 -12.39 -9.66
N VAL A 37 -1.67 -11.60 -9.90
CA VAL A 37 -1.77 -10.14 -9.91
C VAL A 37 -2.30 -9.72 -11.28
N ASP A 38 -3.45 -9.05 -11.29
CA ASP A 38 -3.98 -8.35 -12.45
C ASP A 38 -3.33 -6.96 -12.54
N TRP A 39 -2.74 -6.67 -13.70
CA TRP A 39 -2.01 -5.44 -13.97
C TRP A 39 -2.74 -4.68 -15.07
N THR A 40 -3.21 -3.47 -14.76
CA THR A 40 -3.94 -2.61 -15.71
C THR A 40 -3.28 -1.23 -15.78
N GLY A 41 -3.18 -0.67 -16.99
CA GLY A 41 -2.62 0.67 -17.22
C GLY A 41 -1.12 0.80 -16.91
N ILE A 42 -0.42 -0.34 -16.88
CA ILE A 42 1.02 -0.36 -16.68
C ILE A 42 1.73 -0.06 -17.99
N GLU A 43 2.55 0.97 -17.96
CA GLU A 43 3.45 1.39 -19.04
C GLU A 43 4.83 1.76 -18.49
N LYS A 44 5.75 2.08 -19.40
CA LYS A 44 7.13 2.40 -19.02
C LYS A 44 7.17 3.65 -18.14
N GLY A 45 7.73 3.55 -16.95
CA GLY A 45 7.79 4.65 -15.98
C GLY A 45 6.54 4.84 -15.10
N SER A 46 5.49 4.01 -15.28
CA SER A 46 4.31 4.04 -14.39
C SER A 46 4.63 3.62 -12.94
N ILE A 47 5.68 2.80 -12.77
CA ILE A 47 6.26 2.47 -11.47
C ILE A 47 7.72 2.92 -11.44
N GLU A 48 8.11 3.61 -10.37
CA GLU A 48 9.46 4.11 -10.14
C GLU A 48 10.06 3.44 -8.89
N ILE A 49 11.37 3.19 -8.91
CA ILE A 49 12.12 2.72 -7.74
C ILE A 49 13.17 3.80 -7.42
N ASP A 50 12.92 4.53 -6.35
CA ASP A 50 13.78 5.58 -5.80
C ASP A 50 14.65 4.98 -4.68
N SER A 51 15.67 4.21 -5.07
CA SER A 51 16.58 3.52 -4.15
C SER A 51 17.95 3.33 -4.80
N ASP A 52 19.00 3.63 -4.05
CA ASP A 52 20.40 3.41 -4.48
C ASP A 52 20.77 1.92 -4.54
N ASN A 53 20.03 1.08 -3.82
CA ASN A 53 20.25 -0.37 -3.78
C ASN A 53 19.04 -1.11 -4.35
N ILE A 54 19.18 -1.64 -5.55
CA ILE A 54 18.14 -2.39 -6.26
C ILE A 54 18.63 -3.81 -6.51
N TYR A 55 17.86 -4.78 -6.03
CA TYR A 55 18.17 -6.20 -6.14
C TYR A 55 16.93 -7.02 -6.55
N LYS A 56 17.19 -8.26 -6.97
CA LYS A 56 16.15 -9.17 -7.45
C LYS A 56 15.10 -9.45 -6.39
N GLY A 57 13.83 -9.24 -6.72
CA GLY A 57 12.71 -9.48 -5.83
C GLY A 57 12.65 -8.53 -4.63
N MET A 58 13.24 -7.34 -4.75
CA MET A 58 13.08 -6.25 -3.78
C MET A 58 11.60 -5.90 -3.52
N LEU A 59 10.76 -5.99 -4.55
CA LEU A 59 9.32 -5.76 -4.46
C LEU A 59 8.58 -7.09 -4.61
N GLN A 60 8.01 -7.56 -3.52
CA GLN A 60 7.24 -8.80 -3.45
C GLN A 60 5.75 -8.44 -3.51
N ILE A 61 5.01 -8.97 -4.50
CA ILE A 61 3.63 -8.54 -4.75
C ILE A 61 2.71 -9.73 -4.96
N GLY A 62 1.64 -9.81 -4.17
CA GLY A 62 0.53 -10.73 -4.34
C GLY A 62 0.82 -12.17 -3.89
N HIS A 63 1.85 -12.39 -3.09
CA HIS A 63 2.22 -13.73 -2.61
C HIS A 63 1.52 -14.11 -1.30
N ASP A 64 1.20 -15.39 -1.15
CA ASP A 64 0.67 -15.97 0.08
C ASP A 64 1.81 -16.38 1.02
N ARG A 65 2.14 -15.52 1.99
CA ARG A 65 3.30 -15.76 2.89
C ARG A 65 2.91 -16.21 4.29
N ILE A 66 1.89 -15.60 4.90
CA ILE A 66 1.69 -15.67 6.36
C ILE A 66 0.36 -16.30 6.79
N ALA A 67 -0.55 -16.55 5.84
CA ALA A 67 -1.90 -16.97 6.17
C ALA A 67 -2.46 -18.00 5.18
N LYS A 68 -1.62 -18.98 4.76
CA LYS A 68 -2.02 -20.05 3.85
C LYS A 68 -3.32 -20.71 4.33
N GLY A 69 -4.41 -20.45 3.61
CA GLY A 69 -5.72 -21.05 3.88
C GLY A 69 -6.58 -20.35 4.94
N LEU A 70 -6.17 -19.21 5.50
CA LEU A 70 -6.99 -18.49 6.49
C LEU A 70 -7.98 -17.51 5.86
N ILE A 71 -7.66 -16.90 4.70
CA ILE A 71 -8.52 -15.88 4.09
C ILE A 71 -8.44 -15.95 2.55
N GLY A 72 -9.62 -15.97 1.91
CA GLY A 72 -9.99 -15.29 0.66
C GLY A 72 -9.39 -15.70 -0.70
N SER A 73 -9.64 -14.81 -1.67
CA SER A 73 -9.23 -14.89 -3.09
C SER A 73 -7.71 -14.68 -3.26
N LYS A 74 -7.09 -15.38 -4.22
CA LYS A 74 -5.68 -15.17 -4.59
C LYS A 74 -5.45 -13.97 -5.51
N LYS A 75 -6.53 -13.34 -5.99
CA LYS A 75 -6.44 -12.26 -6.97
C LYS A 75 -6.00 -10.97 -6.29
N SER A 76 -4.91 -10.40 -6.79
CA SER A 76 -4.46 -9.05 -6.43
C SER A 76 -4.65 -8.15 -7.65
N LYS A 77 -4.76 -6.84 -7.46
CA LYS A 77 -4.95 -5.90 -8.57
C LYS A 77 -4.05 -4.68 -8.39
N ILE A 78 -3.37 -4.31 -9.46
CA ILE A 78 -2.63 -3.05 -9.59
C ILE A 78 -3.15 -2.35 -10.83
N ASN A 79 -3.81 -1.22 -10.61
CA ASN A 79 -4.38 -0.39 -11.66
C ASN A 79 -3.80 1.02 -11.53
N LEU A 80 -3.12 1.46 -12.58
CA LEU A 80 -2.59 2.81 -12.70
C LEU A 80 -3.30 3.47 -13.90
N GLU A 81 -4.04 4.54 -13.67
CA GLU A 81 -4.68 5.33 -14.74
C GLU A 81 -3.67 6.35 -15.32
N HIS A 82 -4.12 7.24 -16.20
CA HIS A 82 -3.24 8.09 -17.01
C HIS A 82 -2.34 8.99 -16.16
N ASN A 83 -1.02 8.86 -16.31
CA ASN A 83 -0.01 9.54 -15.48
C ASN A 83 -0.09 9.24 -13.97
N GLY A 84 -0.87 8.24 -13.55
CA GLY A 84 -0.85 7.74 -12.18
C GLY A 84 0.50 7.09 -11.88
N LYS A 85 1.12 7.46 -10.75
CA LYS A 85 2.48 6.99 -10.40
C LYS A 85 2.51 6.20 -9.10
N LEU A 86 3.18 5.05 -9.14
CA LEU A 86 3.53 4.26 -7.96
C LEU A 86 5.04 4.31 -7.75
N ILE A 87 5.47 4.90 -6.64
CA ILE A 87 6.89 5.12 -6.31
C ILE A 87 7.26 4.27 -5.11
N PHE A 88 8.25 3.40 -5.26
CA PHE A 88 8.83 2.62 -4.16
C PHE A 88 10.19 3.20 -3.75
N LYS A 89 10.36 3.48 -2.45
CA LYS A 89 11.62 4.00 -1.88
C LYS A 89 12.52 2.91 -1.27
N GLY A 90 12.19 1.65 -1.51
CA GLY A 90 12.86 0.53 -0.86
C GLY A 90 12.11 -0.79 -0.98
N PRO A 91 12.58 -1.84 -0.28
CA PRO A 91 11.90 -3.13 -0.28
C PRO A 91 10.49 -3.05 0.30
N ALA A 92 9.58 -3.79 -0.33
CA ALA A 92 8.20 -3.90 0.10
C ALA A 92 7.67 -5.32 -0.15
N ASP A 93 6.94 -5.84 0.83
CA ASP A 93 6.22 -7.12 0.75
C ASP A 93 4.73 -6.86 0.89
N LEU A 94 4.05 -6.89 -0.27
CA LEU A 94 2.62 -6.66 -0.41
C LEU A 94 1.94 -8.02 -0.60
N SER A 95 1.27 -8.50 0.45
CA SER A 95 0.66 -9.84 0.46
C SER A 95 -0.46 -10.01 -0.57
N GLN A 96 -0.86 -11.27 -0.79
CA GLN A 96 -2.00 -11.63 -1.64
C GLN A 96 -3.28 -10.85 -1.34
N GLY A 97 -4.07 -10.58 -2.38
CA GLY A 97 -5.31 -9.82 -2.25
C GLY A 97 -5.11 -8.31 -2.20
N ILE A 98 -3.86 -7.83 -2.26
CA ILE A 98 -3.57 -6.40 -2.36
C ILE A 98 -4.28 -5.79 -3.57
N SER A 99 -4.96 -4.66 -3.36
CA SER A 99 -5.60 -3.87 -4.41
C SER A 99 -5.07 -2.45 -4.38
N ILE A 100 -4.35 -2.05 -5.42
CA ILE A 100 -3.82 -0.69 -5.58
C ILE A 100 -4.50 -0.06 -6.80
N TYR A 101 -5.13 1.09 -6.56
CA TYR A 101 -5.69 1.95 -7.59
C TYR A 101 -5.03 3.31 -7.47
N CYS A 102 -4.34 3.74 -8.51
CA CYS A 102 -3.76 5.07 -8.63
C CYS A 102 -4.43 5.76 -9.82
N HIS A 103 -5.31 6.73 -9.55
CA HIS A 103 -6.05 7.43 -10.59
C HIS A 103 -5.19 8.40 -11.39
N ASP A 104 -5.83 9.00 -12.40
CA ASP A 104 -5.24 10.00 -13.27
C ASP A 104 -4.45 11.07 -12.48
N ASN A 105 -3.16 11.20 -12.82
CA ASN A 105 -2.20 12.12 -12.20
C ASN A 105 -2.00 11.97 -10.67
N ALA A 106 -2.57 10.93 -10.05
CA ALA A 106 -2.36 10.67 -8.63
C ALA A 106 -0.98 10.08 -8.36
N THR A 107 -0.48 10.23 -7.13
CA THR A 107 0.82 9.64 -6.73
C THR A 107 0.69 8.82 -5.45
N LEU A 108 1.06 7.55 -5.50
CA LEU A 108 1.26 6.70 -4.34
C LEU A 108 2.76 6.50 -4.09
N THR A 109 3.26 6.98 -2.95
CA THR A 109 4.64 6.76 -2.51
C THR A 109 4.68 5.76 -1.35
N ILE A 110 5.45 4.70 -1.51
CA ILE A 110 5.65 3.62 -0.54
C ILE A 110 7.10 3.65 -0.07
N GLY A 111 7.30 3.80 1.25
CA GLY A 111 8.61 3.79 1.89
C GLY A 111 9.36 2.45 1.78
N ARG A 112 10.48 2.33 2.48
CA ARG A 112 11.21 1.04 2.62
C ARG A 112 10.65 0.22 3.77
N GLY A 113 10.87 -1.10 3.73
CA GLY A 113 10.53 -1.98 4.86
C GLY A 113 9.02 -2.10 5.06
N ILE A 114 8.24 -2.06 3.98
CA ILE A 114 6.79 -2.14 4.06
C ILE A 114 6.35 -3.60 4.04
N TYR A 115 5.44 -3.94 4.96
CA TYR A 115 4.82 -5.25 4.99
C TYR A 115 3.32 -5.09 5.14
N THR A 116 2.57 -5.80 4.32
CA THR A 116 1.14 -5.94 4.49
C THR A 116 0.77 -7.40 4.65
N ASN A 117 -0.20 -7.65 5.53
CA ASN A 117 -1.02 -8.85 5.46
C ASN A 117 -2.01 -8.75 4.27
N GLY A 118 -2.73 -9.83 4.01
CA GLY A 118 -3.57 -9.93 2.81
C GLY A 118 -4.77 -8.98 2.79
N TYR A 119 -5.31 -8.76 1.57
CA TYR A 119 -6.56 -8.01 1.30
C TYR A 119 -6.52 -6.52 1.64
N CYS A 120 -5.33 -5.94 1.77
CA CYS A 120 -5.23 -4.49 1.91
C CYS A 120 -5.62 -3.78 0.60
N THR A 121 -6.19 -2.58 0.73
CA THR A 121 -6.58 -1.75 -0.41
C THR A 121 -6.01 -0.34 -0.26
N ILE A 122 -5.40 0.17 -1.32
CA ILE A 122 -4.95 1.55 -1.43
C ILE A 122 -5.61 2.16 -2.64
N TYR A 123 -6.39 3.22 -2.41
CA TYR A 123 -7.11 3.95 -3.44
C TYR A 123 -6.65 5.41 -3.38
N SER A 124 -5.78 5.77 -4.33
CA SER A 124 -5.10 7.06 -4.43
C SER A 124 -5.64 7.82 -5.64
N ARG A 125 -6.42 8.87 -5.37
CA ARG A 125 -6.99 9.79 -6.34
C ARG A 125 -6.28 11.13 -6.40
N LYS A 126 -5.51 11.48 -5.37
CA LYS A 126 -4.67 12.67 -5.32
C LYS A 126 -3.25 12.31 -4.93
N LYS A 127 -3.05 11.91 -3.68
CA LYS A 127 -1.73 11.59 -3.15
C LYS A 127 -1.81 10.81 -1.85
N VAL A 128 -1.10 9.69 -1.81
CA VAL A 128 -0.92 8.88 -0.61
C VAL A 128 0.57 8.68 -0.38
N THR A 129 1.05 9.05 0.81
CA THR A 129 2.45 8.88 1.21
C THR A 129 2.52 7.94 2.41
N ILE A 130 3.30 6.86 2.28
CA ILE A 130 3.56 5.91 3.36
C ILE A 130 5.05 5.96 3.68
N GLY A 131 5.39 6.27 4.93
CA GLY A 131 6.75 6.30 5.44
C GLY A 131 7.39 4.91 5.51
N ASN A 132 8.53 4.81 6.18
CA ASN A 132 9.31 3.58 6.26
C ASN A 132 8.79 2.64 7.36
N ASP A 133 9.13 1.36 7.25
CA ASP A 133 8.99 0.35 8.30
C ASP A 133 7.55 0.15 8.80
N ASN A 134 6.56 0.41 7.94
CA ASN A 134 5.13 0.24 8.24
C ASN A 134 4.65 -1.21 8.12
N MET A 135 3.86 -1.66 9.09
CA MET A 135 3.30 -3.02 9.16
C MET A 135 1.78 -2.98 9.16
N TRP A 136 1.13 -3.70 8.25
CA TRP A 136 -0.32 -3.70 8.15
C TRP A 136 -0.91 -5.07 8.46
N GLY A 137 -2.01 -5.06 9.21
CA GLY A 137 -2.91 -6.18 9.43
C GLY A 137 -3.68 -6.56 8.17
N TRP A 138 -4.60 -7.51 8.29
CA TRP A 138 -5.44 -7.92 7.16
C TRP A 138 -6.47 -6.84 6.84
N ASN A 139 -6.86 -6.72 5.56
CA ASN A 139 -8.01 -5.92 5.16
C ASN A 139 -7.94 -4.44 5.61
N VAL A 140 -6.74 -3.85 5.55
CA VAL A 140 -6.56 -2.41 5.78
C VAL A 140 -6.96 -1.62 4.53
N LEU A 141 -7.72 -0.54 4.71
CA LEU A 141 -8.15 0.35 3.62
C LEU A 141 -7.51 1.74 3.77
N LEU A 142 -6.86 2.24 2.73
CA LEU A 142 -6.49 3.65 2.58
C LEU A 142 -7.26 4.24 1.39
N MET A 143 -7.98 5.33 1.60
CA MET A 143 -8.77 5.98 0.56
C MET A 143 -8.75 7.50 0.69
N ASP A 144 -8.03 8.19 -0.21
CA ASP A 144 -7.85 9.65 -0.18
C ASP A 144 -8.98 10.45 -0.88
N SER A 145 -10.08 9.77 -1.17
CA SER A 145 -11.27 10.25 -1.91
C SER A 145 -12.52 9.54 -1.38
N ASP A 146 -13.72 10.07 -1.61
CA ASP A 146 -14.98 9.37 -1.29
C ASP A 146 -15.54 8.56 -2.49
N GLY A 147 -14.87 8.62 -3.64
CA GLY A 147 -15.27 7.95 -4.88
C GLY A 147 -16.28 8.74 -5.71
N HIS A 148 -17.29 9.33 -5.06
CA HIS A 148 -18.33 10.13 -5.71
C HIS A 148 -18.40 11.57 -5.17
N PRO A 149 -18.76 12.56 -6.00
CA PRO A 149 -18.92 13.94 -5.57
C PRO A 149 -20.13 14.09 -4.64
N ILE A 150 -19.98 14.91 -3.60
CA ILE A 150 -21.05 15.38 -2.73
C ILE A 150 -21.17 16.88 -2.98
N PHE A 151 -22.40 17.33 -3.20
CA PHE A 151 -22.70 18.73 -3.49
C PHE A 151 -23.32 19.41 -2.28
N ASP A 152 -23.00 20.68 -2.05
CA ASP A 152 -23.80 21.55 -1.19
C ASP A 152 -25.11 21.96 -1.88
N THR A 153 -25.93 22.74 -1.17
CA THR A 153 -27.22 23.22 -1.68
C THR A 153 -27.07 24.23 -2.83
N ASP A 154 -25.87 24.76 -3.07
CA ASP A 154 -25.54 25.67 -4.16
C ASP A 154 -24.88 24.93 -5.35
N ASN A 155 -24.94 23.59 -5.38
CA ASN A 155 -24.33 22.71 -6.38
C ASN A 155 -22.79 22.77 -6.47
N LYS A 156 -22.09 23.11 -5.37
CA LYS A 156 -20.62 23.04 -5.32
C LYS A 156 -20.17 21.72 -4.72
N ILE A 157 -19.12 21.12 -5.28
CA ILE A 157 -18.49 19.92 -4.72
C ILE A 157 -17.81 20.29 -3.40
N ILE A 158 -18.13 19.57 -2.32
CA ILE A 158 -17.60 19.83 -0.97
C ILE A 158 -16.67 18.75 -0.44
N ASN A 159 -16.39 17.73 -1.24
CA ASN A 159 -15.73 16.51 -0.78
C ASN A 159 -14.53 16.12 -1.65
N GLU A 160 -13.84 17.11 -2.21
CA GLU A 160 -12.62 16.93 -3.00
C GLU A 160 -11.61 15.97 -2.32
N PRO A 161 -10.84 15.19 -3.11
CA PRO A 161 -9.79 14.34 -2.58
C PRO A 161 -8.77 15.10 -1.71
N ARG A 162 -8.34 14.48 -0.61
CA ARG A 162 -7.38 15.05 0.34
C ARG A 162 -6.31 14.04 0.69
N GLU A 163 -5.06 14.48 0.63
CA GLU A 163 -3.89 13.63 0.78
C GLU A 163 -3.89 12.83 2.08
N ILE A 164 -3.37 11.60 2.02
CA ILE A 164 -3.11 10.78 3.21
C ILE A 164 -1.60 10.70 3.45
N ASN A 165 -1.18 10.96 4.68
CA ASN A 165 0.23 10.87 5.10
C ASN A 165 0.37 9.91 6.27
N ILE A 166 1.04 8.78 6.05
CA ILE A 166 1.41 7.82 7.09
C ILE A 166 2.89 7.97 7.39
N GLY A 167 3.24 8.20 8.65
CA GLY A 167 4.62 8.31 9.11
C GLY A 167 5.42 7.01 9.03
N ASN A 168 6.57 7.01 9.68
CA ASN A 168 7.45 5.85 9.80
C ASN A 168 7.03 4.98 10.98
N ASN A 169 7.25 3.67 10.86
CA ASN A 169 6.95 2.70 11.91
C ASN A 169 5.51 2.87 12.43
N VAL A 170 4.52 2.99 11.54
CA VAL A 170 3.10 2.93 11.89
C VAL A 170 2.58 1.50 11.71
N TRP A 171 1.86 1.00 12.71
CA TRP A 171 1.15 -0.27 12.63
C TRP A 171 -0.33 -0.01 12.39
N LEU A 172 -0.83 -0.39 11.21
CA LEU A 172 -2.27 -0.38 10.92
C LEU A 172 -2.82 -1.77 11.23
N ALA A 173 -3.52 -1.96 12.35
CA ALA A 173 -4.09 -3.25 12.68
C ALA A 173 -5.26 -3.59 11.74
N SER A 174 -5.64 -4.87 11.73
CA SER A 174 -6.59 -5.40 10.75
C SER A 174 -7.92 -4.66 10.73
N ASP A 175 -8.57 -4.64 9.58
CA ASP A 175 -9.88 -4.00 9.36
C ASP A 175 -9.91 -2.49 9.69
N SER A 176 -8.74 -1.82 9.77
CA SER A 176 -8.69 -0.37 9.95
C SER A 176 -8.86 0.37 8.61
N SER A 177 -9.59 1.48 8.64
CA SER A 177 -9.84 2.35 7.48
C SER A 177 -9.23 3.73 7.72
N ILE A 178 -8.43 4.19 6.76
CA ILE A 178 -7.74 5.48 6.77
C ILE A 178 -8.35 6.34 5.67
N MET A 179 -9.07 7.39 6.08
CA MET A 179 -9.86 8.21 5.17
C MET A 179 -9.10 9.44 4.69
N LYS A 180 -9.65 10.12 3.68
CA LYS A 180 -9.04 11.29 3.06
C LYS A 180 -8.68 12.41 4.04
N GLY A 181 -7.49 12.98 3.85
CA GLY A 181 -6.97 14.09 4.66
C GLY A 181 -6.33 13.65 5.99
N VAL A 182 -6.20 12.35 6.23
CA VAL A 182 -5.58 11.84 7.46
C VAL A 182 -4.06 12.04 7.43
N SER A 183 -3.51 12.43 8.57
CA SER A 183 -2.06 12.34 8.83
C SER A 183 -1.82 11.57 10.13
N ILE A 184 -1.02 10.50 10.06
CA ILE A 184 -0.65 9.66 11.21
C ILE A 184 0.86 9.81 11.46
N PRO A 185 1.27 10.33 12.63
CA PRO A 185 2.68 10.49 12.98
C PRO A 185 3.43 9.18 13.17
N ASP A 186 4.76 9.28 13.24
CA ASP A 186 5.64 8.13 13.43
C ASP A 186 5.34 7.34 14.71
N GLY A 187 5.58 6.03 14.67
CA GLY A 187 5.50 5.15 15.84
C GLY A 187 4.08 4.84 16.31
N CYS A 188 3.06 5.36 15.63
CA CYS A 188 1.67 5.17 16.02
C CYS A 188 1.14 3.77 15.70
N ILE A 189 0.10 3.36 16.43
CA ILE A 189 -0.64 2.13 16.18
C ILE A 189 -2.11 2.52 15.94
N VAL A 190 -2.71 2.05 14.86
CA VAL A 190 -4.16 2.13 14.63
C VAL A 190 -4.76 0.79 15.04
N GLY A 191 -5.64 0.81 16.03
CA GLY A 191 -6.29 -0.39 16.57
C GLY A 191 -7.22 -1.06 15.56
N LYS A 192 -7.45 -2.36 15.74
CA LYS A 192 -8.29 -3.18 14.84
C LYS A 192 -9.68 -2.54 14.66
N GLY A 193 -10.18 -2.51 13.42
CA GLY A 193 -11.54 -2.04 13.13
C GLY A 193 -11.74 -0.52 13.29
N SER A 194 -10.66 0.25 13.42
CA SER A 194 -10.77 1.70 13.61
C SER A 194 -10.96 2.45 12.30
N THR A 195 -11.74 3.53 12.33
CA THR A 195 -11.88 4.46 11.20
C THR A 195 -11.21 5.77 11.57
N VAL A 196 -10.11 6.08 10.89
CA VAL A 196 -9.31 7.27 11.12
C VAL A 196 -9.76 8.35 10.13
N THR A 197 -10.18 9.50 10.64
CA THR A 197 -10.71 10.62 9.84
C THR A 197 -10.06 11.97 10.17
N GLY A 198 -9.15 12.00 11.14
CA GLY A 198 -8.51 13.22 11.65
C GLY A 198 -7.04 13.37 11.26
N ILE A 199 -6.50 14.56 11.52
CA ILE A 199 -5.07 14.87 11.46
C ILE A 199 -4.53 14.75 12.88
N TYR A 200 -3.52 13.91 13.09
CA TYR A 200 -2.88 13.70 14.39
C TYR A 200 -1.45 14.26 14.34
N SER A 201 -1.00 14.83 15.45
CA SER A 201 0.34 15.42 15.61
C SER A 201 1.22 14.66 16.60
N GLU A 202 0.63 13.85 17.47
CA GLU A 202 1.34 13.10 18.51
C GLU A 202 1.93 11.79 17.95
N LYS A 203 3.24 11.63 18.08
CA LYS A 203 3.95 10.37 17.79
C LYS A 203 3.72 9.34 18.88
N ASN A 204 4.05 8.08 18.60
CA ASN A 204 4.14 7.02 19.61
C ASN A 204 2.84 6.84 20.42
N ALA A 205 1.70 6.86 19.73
CA ALA A 205 0.37 6.81 20.31
C ALA A 205 -0.47 5.67 19.71
N ILE A 206 -1.48 5.21 20.45
CA ILE A 206 -2.50 4.29 19.94
C ILE A 206 -3.75 5.08 19.58
N LEU A 207 -4.15 4.99 18.31
CA LEU A 207 -5.40 5.51 17.77
C LEU A 207 -6.42 4.37 17.69
N ALA A 208 -7.60 4.51 18.29
CA ALA A 208 -8.64 3.49 18.20
C ALA A 208 -10.06 4.06 18.18
N GLY A 209 -10.99 3.34 17.56
CA GLY A 209 -12.41 3.68 17.49
C GLY A 209 -12.87 4.20 16.13
N CYS A 210 -14.15 4.59 16.06
CA CYS A 210 -14.78 5.16 14.87
C CYS A 210 -15.69 6.34 15.30
N PRO A 211 -15.26 7.61 15.11
CA PRO A 211 -13.93 8.02 14.64
C PRO A 211 -12.83 7.70 15.66
N ALA A 212 -11.62 7.41 15.17
CA ALA A 212 -10.50 7.04 16.01
C ALA A 212 -10.04 8.20 16.92
N LYS A 213 -9.66 7.89 18.16
CA LYS A 213 -9.09 8.84 19.13
C LYS A 213 -7.81 8.28 19.71
N ILE A 214 -6.94 9.15 20.24
CA ILE A 214 -5.79 8.71 21.01
C ILE A 214 -6.29 8.09 22.32
N ILE A 215 -6.03 6.80 22.51
CA ILE A 215 -6.39 6.05 23.73
C ILE A 215 -5.18 5.76 24.61
N LYS A 216 -3.97 5.85 24.07
CA LYS A 216 -2.71 5.65 24.80
C LYS A 216 -1.59 6.46 24.16
N ARG A 217 -0.70 6.99 24.99
CA ARG A 217 0.50 7.74 24.62
C ARG A 217 1.75 7.03 25.15
N ASN A 218 2.91 7.46 24.66
CA ASN A 218 4.22 6.99 25.10
C ASN A 218 4.39 5.48 24.93
N ILE A 219 3.98 4.97 23.77
CA ILE A 219 4.15 3.55 23.42
C ILE A 219 5.26 3.37 22.40
N THR A 220 5.69 2.13 22.23
CA THR A 220 6.49 1.71 21.09
C THR A 220 6.03 0.33 20.65
N TRP A 221 6.38 -0.05 19.44
CA TRP A 221 6.12 -1.38 18.91
C TRP A 221 7.24 -1.77 17.96
N ASN A 222 7.46 -3.08 17.82
CA ASN A 222 8.38 -3.66 16.85
C ASN A 222 7.75 -4.94 16.29
N ARG A 223 8.31 -5.44 15.19
CA ARG A 223 7.81 -6.61 14.46
C ARG A 223 8.28 -7.95 15.05
N GLY A 224 9.02 -7.92 16.15
CA GLY A 224 9.72 -9.08 16.69
C GLY A 224 10.75 -9.61 15.68
N ASP A 225 10.75 -10.93 15.49
CA ASP A 225 11.71 -11.64 14.62
C ASP A 225 11.42 -11.50 13.12
N TYR A 226 10.33 -10.82 12.73
CA TYR A 226 9.94 -10.67 11.34
C TYR A 226 10.84 -9.65 10.61
N LYS A 227 11.70 -10.14 9.70
CA LYS A 227 12.59 -9.33 8.85
C LYS A 227 12.09 -9.33 7.40
N ILE A 228 12.07 -8.15 6.78
CA ILE A 228 11.77 -7.95 5.34
C ILE A 228 13.05 -8.03 4.53
#